data_AF-A0A849NGM0-F1
#
_entry.id   AF-A0A849NGM0-F1
#
_cell.length_a   1.000
_cell.length_b   1.000
_cell.length_c   1.000
_cell.angle_alpha   90.00
_cell.angle_beta   90.00
_cell.angle_gamma   90.00
#
_symmetry.space_group_name_H-M   'P 1'
#
loop_
_entity.id
_entity.type
_entity.pdbx_description
1 polymer ?
#
loop_
_entity_poly.entity_id
_entity_poly.type
_entity_poly.pdbx_seq_one_letter_code
_entity_poly.pdbx_strand_id
1 'polypeptide(L)'
;MKLFKPINLLFYFLSLINFLFIGIFYAVLTGAAKGQGLAGGAIVLGYGVIAGILALIVSIIFAYILEEKIVLLLNKILGIVFALIVVVIAYRILTIEKKEEYIPPKKQVTPAAAVVPASIKYSNQNGGQKSKMGLGMAAPNFYQNNVLYFYGSPNLDKAVNDNSPTDSVVFKRSEIGFEIAEAPPWLVPANLKMDYETFYFRIISIQYDFLEVVVNETNNQTTFIDRNKSKILFYPEFLLTVNSIEPINKQDNLVRIKPMPHVSPVNAEYDFLRPIRVKQEWIYVELLSDDFKPNGRGWIRWSKDGYLIITYSLFS
;
A
#
# COMPACT_ATOMS: atom_id res chain seq x y z
N MET A 1 -21.28 43.70 -36.12
CA MET A 1 -20.56 42.82 -35.15
C MET A 1 -21.01 43.09 -33.72
N LYS A 2 -22.28 42.82 -33.37
CA LYS A 2 -22.80 43.04 -32.01
C LYS A 2 -22.21 42.04 -31.01
N LEU A 3 -22.05 40.77 -31.42
CA LEU A 3 -21.57 39.66 -30.57
C LEU A 3 -20.15 39.84 -30.02
N PHE A 4 -19.26 40.52 -30.75
CA PHE A 4 -17.85 40.69 -30.37
C PHE A 4 -17.56 41.96 -29.58
N LYS A 5 -18.60 42.71 -29.17
CA LYS A 5 -18.39 43.85 -28.28
C LYS A 5 -17.84 43.36 -26.94
N PRO A 6 -16.86 44.06 -26.33
CA PRO A 6 -16.28 43.65 -25.05
C PRO A 6 -17.31 43.39 -23.95
N ILE A 7 -18.40 44.16 -23.93
CA ILE A 7 -19.49 43.98 -22.97
C ILE A 7 -20.22 42.64 -23.10
N ASN A 8 -20.36 42.14 -24.32
CA ASN A 8 -21.00 40.86 -24.61
C ASN A 8 -20.05 39.70 -24.32
N LEU A 9 -18.76 39.85 -24.64
CA LEU A 9 -17.73 38.87 -24.27
C LEU A 9 -17.64 38.68 -22.75
N LEU A 10 -17.71 39.78 -21.98
CA LEU A 10 -17.76 39.72 -20.53
C LEU A 10 -19.02 38.98 -20.04
N PHE A 11 -20.16 39.20 -20.69
CA PHE A 11 -21.42 38.52 -20.36
C PHE A 11 -21.34 37.01 -20.58
N TYR A 12 -20.75 36.57 -21.69
CA TYR A 12 -20.54 35.15 -21.99
C TYR A 12 -19.66 34.49 -20.94
N PHE A 13 -18.55 35.13 -20.60
CA PHE A 13 -17.60 34.63 -19.61
C PHE A 13 -18.23 34.54 -18.22
N LEU A 14 -18.88 35.61 -17.77
CA LEU A 14 -19.54 35.64 -16.46
C LEU A 14 -20.70 34.65 -16.37
N SER A 15 -21.48 34.47 -17.45
CA SER A 15 -22.56 33.49 -17.48
C SER A 15 -22.00 32.07 -17.39
N LEU A 16 -20.99 31.72 -18.19
CA LEU A 16 -20.34 30.42 -18.18
C LEU A 16 -19.83 30.05 -16.77
N ILE A 17 -19.05 30.94 -16.14
CA ILE A 17 -18.41 30.61 -14.86
C ILE A 17 -19.40 30.53 -13.70
N ASN A 18 -20.38 31.45 -13.63
CA ASN A 18 -21.40 31.41 -12.57
C ASN A 18 -22.23 30.13 -12.66
N PHE A 19 -22.70 29.77 -13.85
CA PHE A 19 -23.54 28.58 -14.02
C PHE A 19 -22.76 27.27 -13.88
N LEU A 20 -21.46 27.28 -14.15
CA LEU A 20 -20.59 26.15 -13.82
C LEU A 20 -20.58 25.87 -12.32
N PHE A 21 -20.38 26.91 -11.49
CA PHE A 21 -20.43 26.74 -10.04
C PHE A 21 -21.84 26.39 -9.54
N ILE A 22 -22.90 27.01 -10.09
CA ILE A 22 -24.28 26.64 -9.75
C ILE A 22 -24.55 25.16 -10.05
N GLY A 23 -24.09 24.64 -11.18
CA GLY A 23 -24.21 23.22 -11.54
C GLY A 23 -23.48 22.30 -10.55
N ILE A 24 -22.27 22.68 -10.13
CA ILE A 24 -21.50 21.98 -9.09
C ILE A 24 -22.28 21.97 -7.76
N PHE A 25 -22.75 23.14 -7.31
CA PHE A 25 -23.53 23.25 -6.07
C PHE A 25 -24.83 22.43 -6.12
N TYR A 26 -25.52 22.44 -7.26
CA TYR A 26 -26.72 21.65 -7.48
C TYR A 26 -26.44 20.14 -7.38
N ALA A 27 -25.37 19.65 -7.99
CA ALA A 27 -24.97 18.24 -7.91
C ALA A 27 -24.61 17.82 -6.47
N VAL A 28 -23.95 18.70 -5.71
CA VAL A 28 -23.66 18.46 -4.28
C VAL A 28 -24.95 18.44 -3.46
N LEU A 29 -25.85 19.40 -3.67
CA LEU A 29 -27.10 19.53 -2.92
C LEU A 29 -28.06 18.37 -3.17
N THR A 30 -28.14 17.88 -4.41
CA THR A 30 -28.95 16.72 -4.79
C THR A 30 -28.31 15.38 -4.42
N GLY A 31 -27.04 15.39 -3.99
CA GLY A 31 -26.31 14.17 -3.66
C GLY A 31 -26.02 13.30 -4.89
N ALA A 32 -25.94 13.88 -6.09
CA ALA A 32 -25.73 13.17 -7.35
C ALA A 32 -24.46 12.29 -7.37
N ALA A 33 -23.48 12.60 -6.51
CA ALA A 33 -22.22 11.87 -6.38
C ALA A 33 -22.13 10.98 -5.11
N LYS A 34 -23.21 10.88 -4.32
CA LYS A 34 -23.17 10.13 -3.06
C LYS A 34 -22.99 8.64 -3.33
N GLY A 35 -21.99 8.03 -2.70
CA GLY A 35 -21.69 6.60 -2.82
C GLY A 35 -20.89 6.19 -4.06
N GLN A 36 -20.46 7.14 -4.90
CA GLN A 36 -19.73 6.85 -6.15
C GLN A 36 -18.19 6.86 -5.99
N GLY A 37 -17.70 6.96 -4.76
CA GLY A 37 -16.26 6.95 -4.46
C GLY A 37 -15.49 7.99 -5.28
N LEU A 38 -14.42 7.54 -5.94
CA LEU A 38 -13.53 8.39 -6.74
C LEU A 38 -14.21 8.99 -8.00
N ALA A 39 -15.25 8.32 -8.54
CA ALA A 39 -16.01 8.83 -9.67
C ALA A 39 -16.94 10.00 -9.29
N GLY A 40 -17.21 10.19 -7.99
CA GLY A 40 -18.07 11.27 -7.50
C GLY A 40 -17.58 12.66 -7.91
N GLY A 41 -16.27 12.90 -7.92
CA GLY A 41 -15.70 14.18 -8.36
C GLY A 41 -15.97 14.48 -9.83
N ALA A 42 -15.80 13.49 -10.70
CA ALA A 42 -16.07 13.63 -12.14
C ALA A 42 -17.57 13.88 -12.42
N ILE A 43 -18.46 13.22 -11.67
CA ILE A 43 -19.91 13.43 -11.80
C ILE A 43 -20.27 14.88 -11.44
N VAL A 44 -19.82 15.38 -10.29
CA VAL A 44 -20.10 16.77 -9.86
C VAL A 44 -19.55 17.78 -10.87
N LEU A 45 -18.33 17.56 -11.37
CA LEU A 45 -17.74 18.42 -12.40
C LEU A 45 -18.55 18.39 -13.70
N GLY A 46 -19.04 17.21 -14.09
CA GLY A 46 -19.89 17.03 -15.27
C GLY A 46 -21.16 17.87 -15.23
N TYR A 47 -21.87 17.91 -14.08
CA TYR A 47 -23.03 18.79 -13.90
C TYR A 47 -22.67 20.27 -14.05
N GLY A 48 -21.50 20.68 -13.53
CA GLY A 48 -20.97 22.02 -13.73
C GLY A 48 -20.75 22.35 -15.20
N VAL A 49 -20.09 21.46 -15.94
CA VAL A 49 -19.80 21.66 -17.37
C VAL A 49 -21.08 21.75 -18.20
N ILE A 50 -22.06 20.87 -17.97
CA ILE A 50 -23.34 20.88 -18.70
C ILE A 50 -24.09 22.20 -18.43
N ALA A 51 -24.19 22.63 -17.17
CA ALA A 51 -24.84 23.89 -16.83
C ALA A 51 -24.13 25.10 -17.44
N GLY A 52 -22.79 25.11 -17.43
CA GLY A 52 -21.98 26.16 -18.04
C GLY A 52 -22.17 26.28 -19.55
N ILE A 53 -22.17 25.16 -20.27
CA ILE A 53 -22.38 25.15 -21.74
C ILE A 53 -23.79 25.66 -22.08
N LEU A 54 -24.82 25.19 -21.37
CA LEU A 54 -26.19 25.67 -21.59
C LEU A 54 -26.31 27.18 -21.34
N ALA A 55 -25.72 27.67 -20.26
CA ALA A 55 -25.71 29.10 -19.95
C ALA A 55 -24.96 29.93 -21.01
N LEU A 56 -23.84 29.42 -21.51
CA LEU A 56 -23.09 30.06 -22.59
C LEU A 56 -23.95 30.23 -23.85
N ILE A 57 -24.65 29.18 -24.28
CA ILE A 57 -25.55 29.24 -25.45
C ILE A 57 -26.66 30.27 -25.24
N VAL A 58 -27.33 30.23 -24.08
CA VAL A 58 -28.39 31.20 -23.73
C VAL A 58 -27.85 32.63 -23.70
N SER A 59 -26.64 32.84 -23.16
CA SER A 59 -26.01 34.15 -23.07
C SER A 59 -25.71 34.75 -24.44
N ILE A 60 -25.29 33.92 -25.42
CA ILE A 60 -25.05 34.35 -26.81
C ILE A 60 -26.37 34.81 -27.45
N ILE A 61 -27.45 34.05 -27.27
CA ILE A 61 -28.78 34.39 -27.78
C ILE A 61 -29.27 35.71 -27.14
N PHE A 62 -29.13 35.85 -25.82
CA PHE A 62 -29.55 37.06 -25.10
C PHE A 62 -28.75 38.29 -25.49
N ALA A 63 -27.44 38.18 -25.69
CA ALA A 63 -26.63 39.32 -26.16
C ALA A 63 -27.00 39.76 -27.58
N TYR A 64 -27.54 38.86 -28.39
CA TYR A 64 -28.06 39.20 -29.72
C TYR A 64 -29.36 40.01 -29.61
N ILE A 65 -30.32 39.52 -28.82
CA ILE A 65 -31.68 40.04 -28.74
C ILE A 65 -31.77 41.31 -27.86
N LEU A 66 -31.08 41.32 -26.71
CA LEU A 66 -31.24 42.37 -25.71
C LEU A 66 -30.51 43.67 -26.08
N GLU A 67 -30.99 44.77 -25.50
CA GLU A 67 -30.33 46.07 -25.56
C GLU A 67 -29.08 46.11 -24.67
N GLU A 68 -28.08 46.91 -25.05
CA GLU A 68 -26.80 46.99 -24.34
C GLU A 68 -26.94 47.42 -22.88
N LYS A 69 -27.92 48.28 -22.58
CA LYS A 69 -28.23 48.71 -21.20
C LYS A 69 -28.64 47.52 -20.31
N ILE A 70 -29.40 46.58 -20.86
CA ILE A 70 -29.85 45.39 -20.14
C ILE A 70 -28.67 44.43 -19.94
N VAL A 71 -27.84 44.22 -20.96
CA VAL A 71 -26.63 43.39 -20.84
C VAL A 71 -25.67 43.95 -19.78
N LEU A 72 -25.52 45.28 -19.73
CA LEU A 72 -24.70 45.95 -18.72
C LEU A 72 -25.22 45.71 -17.29
N LEU A 73 -26.54 45.75 -17.11
CA LEU A 73 -27.19 45.43 -15.83
C LEU A 73 -26.96 43.96 -15.45
N LEU A 74 -27.14 43.03 -16.38
CA LEU A 74 -26.91 41.59 -16.15
C LEU A 74 -25.46 41.29 -15.78
N ASN A 75 -24.49 41.94 -16.43
CA ASN A 75 -23.07 41.81 -16.08
C ASN A 75 -22.79 42.26 -14.64
N LYS A 76 -23.39 43.37 -14.20
CA LYS A 76 -23.25 43.83 -12.81
C LYS A 76 -23.82 42.80 -11.83
N ILE A 77 -25.00 42.25 -12.11
CA ILE A 77 -25.63 41.23 -11.27
C ILE A 77 -24.77 39.97 -11.23
N LEU A 78 -24.35 39.42 -12.38
CA LEU A 78 -23.50 38.24 -12.45
C LEU A 78 -22.12 38.46 -11.81
N GLY A 79 -21.58 39.67 -11.88
CA GLY A 79 -20.34 40.03 -11.20
C GLY A 79 -20.47 39.99 -9.67
N ILE A 80 -21.59 40.49 -9.13
CA ILE A 80 -21.89 40.42 -7.69
C ILE A 80 -22.05 38.96 -7.26
N VAL A 81 -22.81 38.16 -8.01
CA VAL A 81 -23.00 36.73 -7.72
C VAL A 81 -21.66 35.98 -7.75
N PHE A 82 -20.81 36.26 -8.73
CA PHE A 82 -19.49 35.65 -8.83
C PHE A 82 -18.61 36.01 -7.62
N ALA A 83 -18.59 37.28 -7.21
CA ALA A 83 -17.86 37.71 -6.02
C ALA A 83 -18.35 36.99 -4.75
N LEU A 84 -19.66 36.79 -4.58
CA LEU A 84 -20.21 36.04 -3.46
C LEU A 84 -19.78 34.56 -3.49
N ILE A 85 -19.78 33.92 -4.66
CA ILE A 85 -19.29 32.53 -4.82
C ILE A 85 -17.83 32.44 -4.40
N VAL A 86 -16.97 33.35 -4.86
CA VAL A 86 -15.54 33.38 -4.50
C VAL A 86 -15.36 33.56 -2.99
N VAL A 87 -16.11 34.47 -2.36
CA VAL A 87 -16.08 34.67 -0.91
C VAL A 87 -16.49 33.40 -0.15
N VAL A 88 -17.54 32.69 -0.60
CA VAL A 88 -17.99 31.44 0.02
C VAL A 88 -16.94 30.33 -0.12
N ILE A 89 -16.32 30.20 -1.29
CA ILE A 89 -15.27 29.21 -1.54
C ILE A 89 -14.03 29.52 -0.67
N ALA A 90 -13.58 30.77 -0.67
CA ALA A 90 -12.44 31.22 0.13
C ALA A 90 -12.69 31.02 1.63
N TYR A 91 -13.89 31.39 2.11
CA TYR A 91 -14.30 31.16 3.49
C TYR A 91 -14.25 29.66 3.81
N ARG A 92 -14.82 28.78 2.97
CA ARG A 92 -14.74 27.33 3.19
C ARG A 92 -13.31 26.81 3.28
N ILE A 93 -12.42 27.20 2.37
CA ILE A 93 -11.02 26.75 2.38
C ILE A 93 -10.34 27.17 3.69
N LEU A 94 -10.46 28.45 4.07
CA LEU A 94 -9.88 28.99 5.30
C LEU A 94 -10.45 28.37 6.59
N THR A 95 -11.71 27.93 6.55
CA THR A 95 -12.38 27.33 7.72
C THR A 95 -12.06 25.83 7.85
N ILE A 96 -11.77 25.15 6.74
CA ILE A 96 -11.31 23.75 6.72
C ILE A 96 -9.90 23.65 7.31
N GLU A 97 -8.98 24.53 6.91
CA GLU A 97 -7.60 24.54 7.44
C GLU A 97 -7.54 24.79 8.95
N LYS A 98 -8.49 25.54 9.52
CA LYS A 98 -8.58 25.78 10.97
C LYS A 98 -9.20 24.63 11.78
N LYS A 99 -9.78 23.62 11.13
CA LYS A 99 -10.47 22.50 11.81
C LYS A 99 -9.68 21.19 11.78
N GLU A 100 -8.47 21.16 11.25
CA GLU A 100 -7.61 19.96 11.26
C GLU A 100 -6.74 19.83 12.53
N GLU A 101 -7.32 20.11 13.70
CA GLU A 101 -6.92 19.37 14.91
C GLU A 101 -7.94 18.24 15.06
N TYR A 102 -7.71 17.16 14.32
CA TYR A 102 -8.60 16.00 14.28
C TYR A 102 -8.57 15.31 15.64
N ILE A 103 -9.58 15.56 16.47
CA ILE A 103 -9.92 14.70 17.59
C ILE A 103 -10.76 13.55 17.00
N PRO A 104 -10.20 12.33 16.84
CA PRO A 104 -10.97 11.21 16.33
C PRO A 104 -12.22 11.01 17.18
N PRO A 105 -13.40 10.73 16.57
CA PRO A 105 -14.52 10.24 17.33
C PRO A 105 -14.06 8.99 18.08
N LYS A 106 -14.21 8.99 19.41
CA LYS A 106 -14.04 7.81 20.27
C LYS A 106 -15.03 6.73 19.80
N LYS A 107 -14.64 5.97 18.78
CA LYS A 107 -15.25 4.68 18.49
C LYS A 107 -14.85 3.78 19.64
N GLN A 108 -15.84 3.10 20.20
CA GLN A 108 -15.63 2.05 21.18
C GLN A 108 -14.67 1.04 20.55
N VAL A 109 -13.44 1.05 21.04
CA VAL A 109 -12.41 0.09 20.67
C VAL A 109 -12.87 -1.22 21.29
N THR A 110 -13.40 -2.13 20.48
CA THR A 110 -13.35 -3.54 20.86
C THR A 110 -11.87 -3.85 21.08
N PRO A 111 -11.44 -4.30 22.27
CA PRO A 111 -10.04 -4.51 22.55
C PRO A 111 -9.44 -5.41 21.47
N ALA A 112 -8.49 -4.87 20.71
CA ALA A 112 -7.61 -5.68 19.91
C ALA A 112 -6.99 -6.69 20.87
N ALA A 113 -7.22 -7.98 20.61
CA ALA A 113 -6.57 -9.04 21.35
C ALA A 113 -5.08 -8.72 21.37
N ALA A 114 -4.49 -8.68 22.57
CA ALA A 114 -3.07 -8.41 22.75
C ALA A 114 -2.29 -9.39 21.88
N VAL A 115 -1.72 -8.87 20.79
CA VAL A 115 -0.79 -9.63 19.97
C VAL A 115 0.46 -9.76 20.82
N VAL A 116 0.60 -10.93 21.45
CA VAL A 116 1.82 -11.33 22.14
C VAL A 116 2.95 -11.19 21.11
N PRO A 117 4.06 -10.50 21.43
CA PRO A 117 5.21 -10.40 20.53
C PRO A 117 5.81 -11.80 20.40
N ALA A 118 5.34 -12.54 19.41
CA ALA A 118 5.91 -13.82 19.07
C ALA A 118 7.28 -13.54 18.43
N SER A 119 8.34 -13.77 19.20
CA SER A 119 9.57 -14.28 18.62
C SER A 119 9.21 -15.62 17.97
N ILE A 120 8.76 -15.58 16.72
CA ILE A 120 8.51 -16.80 15.96
C ILE A 120 9.88 -17.39 15.65
N LYS A 121 10.40 -18.18 16.61
CA LYS A 121 11.26 -19.30 16.27
C LYS A 121 10.44 -20.13 15.30
N TYR A 122 10.93 -20.31 14.09
CA TYR A 122 10.39 -21.25 13.11
C TYR A 122 10.51 -22.66 13.70
N SER A 123 9.61 -22.99 14.62
CA SER A 123 9.49 -24.29 15.24
C SER A 123 8.53 -25.07 14.36
N ASN A 124 9.09 -25.97 13.56
CA ASN A 124 8.38 -27.02 12.83
C ASN A 124 7.78 -28.02 13.84
N GLN A 125 6.88 -27.58 14.72
CA GLN A 125 6.33 -28.40 15.80
C GLN A 125 4.96 -29.03 15.51
N ASN A 126 4.40 -28.81 14.32
CA ASN A 126 3.25 -29.60 13.87
C ASN A 126 3.74 -30.67 12.89
N GLY A 127 3.92 -31.89 13.41
CA GLY A 127 4.28 -33.05 12.62
C GLY A 127 3.30 -33.31 11.47
N GLY A 128 3.84 -33.46 10.26
CA GLY A 128 3.12 -34.12 9.15
C GLY A 128 3.23 -33.42 7.80
N GLN A 129 3.27 -32.09 7.72
CA GLN A 129 3.36 -31.38 6.44
C GLN A 129 4.57 -30.45 6.41
N LYS A 130 5.63 -30.90 5.73
CA LYS A 130 6.72 -30.01 5.31
C LYS A 130 6.10 -28.97 4.35
N SER A 131 5.90 -27.75 4.83
CA SER A 131 5.49 -26.64 3.96
C SER A 131 6.66 -26.32 3.02
N LYS A 132 6.39 -26.22 1.71
CA LYS A 132 7.41 -25.86 0.71
C LYS A 132 7.95 -24.47 1.04
N MET A 133 9.26 -24.27 0.88
CA MET A 133 9.89 -23.00 1.28
C MET A 133 9.33 -21.79 0.51
N GLY A 134 8.83 -21.97 -0.70
CA GLY A 134 8.44 -20.86 -1.58
C GLY A 134 9.66 -20.24 -2.25
N LEU A 135 9.50 -19.02 -2.79
CA LEU A 135 10.54 -18.35 -3.58
C LEU A 135 11.38 -17.37 -2.73
N GLY A 136 10.82 -16.88 -1.63
CA GLY A 136 11.42 -15.88 -0.76
C GLY A 136 10.36 -15.08 -0.02
N MET A 137 10.63 -13.81 0.20
CA MET A 137 9.77 -12.88 0.95
C MET A 137 9.28 -11.72 0.07
N ALA A 138 8.03 -11.33 0.26
CA ALA A 138 7.47 -10.08 -0.22
C ALA A 138 7.38 -9.09 0.95
N ALA A 139 7.98 -7.92 0.78
CA ALA A 139 7.97 -6.82 1.72
C ALA A 139 7.13 -5.66 1.17
N PRO A 140 5.90 -5.43 1.66
CA PRO A 140 5.08 -4.31 1.21
C PRO A 140 5.80 -2.98 1.40
N ASN A 141 5.74 -2.10 0.40
CA ASN A 141 6.33 -0.77 0.50
C ASN A 141 5.35 0.23 1.12
N PHE A 142 5.21 0.17 2.45
CA PHE A 142 4.28 1.02 3.20
C PHE A 142 4.74 2.48 3.36
N TYR A 143 5.97 2.82 2.93
CA TYR A 143 6.41 4.22 2.83
C TYR A 143 5.73 4.97 1.67
N GLN A 144 5.44 4.25 0.58
CA GLN A 144 4.82 4.81 -0.62
C GLN A 144 3.33 4.48 -0.72
N ASN A 145 2.91 3.35 -0.15
CA ASN A 145 1.54 2.85 -0.24
C ASN A 145 0.98 2.60 1.17
N ASN A 146 0.06 3.44 1.60
CA ASN A 146 -0.59 3.28 2.91
C ASN A 146 -1.62 2.14 2.95
N VAL A 147 -1.92 1.49 1.82
CA VAL A 147 -2.84 0.34 1.75
C VAL A 147 -2.23 -0.77 0.92
N LEU A 148 -2.20 -1.98 1.47
CA LEU A 148 -1.93 -3.22 0.77
C LEU A 148 -3.25 -3.98 0.58
N TYR A 149 -3.66 -4.16 -0.67
CA TYR A 149 -4.85 -4.93 -1.01
C TYR A 149 -4.54 -6.41 -1.17
N PHE A 150 -5.48 -7.25 -0.72
CA PHE A 150 -5.50 -8.69 -0.95
C PHE A 150 -6.55 -9.04 -2.00
N TYR A 151 -6.22 -9.98 -2.87
CA TYR A 151 -7.08 -10.44 -3.96
C TYR A 151 -7.24 -11.96 -3.89
N GLY A 152 -8.48 -12.43 -3.72
CA GLY A 152 -8.76 -13.86 -3.61
C GLY A 152 -8.46 -14.65 -4.89
N SER A 153 -9.03 -14.23 -6.03
CA SER A 153 -8.83 -14.90 -7.33
C SER A 153 -8.83 -13.87 -8.46
N PRO A 154 -7.72 -13.13 -8.62
CA PRO A 154 -7.62 -12.13 -9.66
C PRO A 154 -7.63 -12.77 -11.05
N ASN A 155 -8.20 -12.06 -12.01
CA ASN A 155 -7.99 -12.37 -13.42
C ASN A 155 -6.56 -11.94 -13.79
N LEU A 156 -5.71 -12.92 -14.05
CA LEU A 156 -4.27 -12.73 -14.31
C LEU A 156 -3.97 -12.12 -15.68
N ASP A 157 -4.96 -12.09 -16.59
CA ASP A 157 -4.84 -11.44 -17.91
C ASP A 157 -5.19 -9.94 -17.86
N LYS A 158 -5.63 -9.45 -16.69
CA LYS A 158 -5.99 -8.05 -16.48
C LYS A 158 -5.02 -7.37 -15.51
N ALA A 159 -4.92 -6.06 -15.63
CA ALA A 159 -4.13 -5.26 -14.71
C ALA A 159 -4.69 -5.33 -13.28
N VAL A 160 -3.85 -5.04 -12.28
CA VAL A 160 -4.24 -5.05 -10.85
C VAL A 160 -5.46 -4.18 -10.56
N ASN A 161 -5.54 -3.00 -11.20
CA ASN A 161 -6.63 -2.05 -10.99
C ASN A 161 -7.98 -2.52 -11.54
N ASP A 162 -7.99 -3.51 -12.44
CA ASP A 162 -9.21 -4.09 -13.01
C ASP A 162 -9.76 -5.25 -12.16
N ASN A 163 -9.06 -5.58 -11.07
CA ASN A 163 -9.44 -6.61 -10.12
C ASN A 163 -10.01 -5.97 -8.85
N SER A 164 -11.09 -6.54 -8.32
CA SER A 164 -11.66 -6.08 -7.05
C SER A 164 -10.91 -6.71 -5.87
N PRO A 165 -10.39 -5.91 -4.92
CA PRO A 165 -9.77 -6.44 -3.72
C PRO A 165 -10.82 -7.07 -2.81
N THR A 166 -10.44 -8.16 -2.15
CA THR A 166 -11.30 -8.86 -1.17
C THR A 166 -11.12 -8.33 0.23
N ASP A 167 -9.91 -7.85 0.56
CA ASP A 167 -9.57 -7.33 1.88
C ASP A 167 -8.32 -6.44 1.80
N SER A 168 -7.88 -5.84 2.91
CA SER A 168 -6.68 -5.00 2.92
C SER A 168 -6.01 -4.86 4.29
N VAL A 169 -4.74 -4.47 4.27
CA VAL A 169 -4.04 -3.89 5.42
C VAL A 169 -3.84 -2.41 5.18
N VAL A 170 -4.21 -1.59 6.17
CA VAL A 170 -4.01 -0.15 6.14
C VAL A 170 -2.89 0.21 7.12
N PHE A 171 -1.88 0.88 6.60
CA PHE A 171 -0.77 1.41 7.37
C PHE A 171 -0.98 2.89 7.67
N LYS A 172 -0.54 3.31 8.84
CA LYS A 172 -0.55 4.70 9.26
C LYS A 172 0.84 5.07 9.76
N ARG A 173 1.26 6.30 9.45
CA ARG A 173 2.49 6.85 10.00
C ARG A 173 2.22 7.39 11.41
N SER A 174 3.05 6.97 12.36
CA SER A 174 3.09 7.48 13.73
C SER A 174 4.31 8.39 13.93
N GLU A 175 4.46 8.96 15.11
CA GLU A 175 5.64 9.79 15.46
C GLU A 175 6.95 8.99 15.43
N ILE A 176 6.88 7.69 15.71
CA ILE A 176 8.04 6.80 15.87
C ILE A 176 8.26 5.84 14.69
N GLY A 177 7.34 5.80 13.71
CA GLY A 177 7.46 4.90 12.56
C GLY A 177 6.13 4.64 11.86
N PHE A 178 5.87 3.38 11.53
CA PHE A 178 4.62 2.92 10.91
C PHE A 178 3.88 1.94 11.83
N GLU A 179 2.56 2.06 11.85
CA GLU A 179 1.66 1.14 12.55
C GLU A 179 0.62 0.56 11.57
N ILE A 180 0.09 -0.61 11.90
CA ILE A 180 -1.08 -1.16 11.21
C ILE A 180 -2.31 -0.55 11.86
N ALA A 181 -3.03 0.29 11.11
CA ALA A 181 -4.27 0.90 11.55
C ALA A 181 -5.46 -0.05 11.41
N GLU A 182 -5.46 -0.85 10.35
CA GLU A 182 -6.51 -1.84 10.06
C GLU A 182 -5.88 -3.07 9.41
N ALA A 183 -6.27 -4.26 9.87
CA ALA A 183 -5.89 -5.50 9.25
C ALA A 183 -6.97 -6.56 9.47
N PRO A 184 -7.05 -7.56 8.58
CA PRO A 184 -8.00 -8.64 8.75
C PRO A 184 -7.62 -9.51 9.96
N PRO A 185 -8.59 -10.00 10.74
CA PRO A 185 -8.31 -10.78 11.96
C PRO A 185 -7.65 -12.14 11.68
N TRP A 186 -7.71 -12.60 10.43
CA TRP A 186 -7.11 -13.86 9.98
C TRP A 186 -5.64 -13.73 9.55
N LEU A 187 -5.07 -12.52 9.54
CA LEU A 187 -3.74 -12.25 9.03
C LEU A 187 -2.65 -12.69 10.02
N VAL A 188 -1.83 -13.66 9.61
CA VAL A 188 -0.67 -14.15 10.37
C VAL A 188 0.51 -14.32 9.42
N PRO A 189 1.21 -13.23 9.06
CA PRO A 189 2.26 -13.23 8.05
C PRO A 189 3.52 -13.98 8.51
N ALA A 190 4.47 -14.18 7.60
CA ALA A 190 5.75 -14.83 7.92
C ALA A 190 6.54 -14.08 8.99
N ASN A 191 6.58 -12.76 8.91
CA ASN A 191 7.18 -11.90 9.94
C ASN A 191 6.36 -10.61 10.09
N LEU A 192 6.06 -10.24 11.34
CA LEU A 192 5.37 -8.99 11.69
C LEU A 192 6.02 -8.36 12.92
N LYS A 193 6.70 -7.23 12.71
CA LYS A 193 7.28 -6.41 13.77
C LYS A 193 7.38 -4.97 13.28
N MET A 194 6.29 -4.21 13.44
CA MET A 194 6.17 -2.86 12.90
C MET A 194 7.14 -1.86 13.55
N ASP A 195 7.51 -2.06 14.82
CA ASP A 195 8.55 -1.25 15.50
C ASP A 195 9.93 -1.36 14.83
N TYR A 196 10.14 -2.41 14.04
CA TYR A 196 11.34 -2.65 13.23
C TYR A 196 11.02 -2.58 11.74
N GLU A 197 9.88 -1.99 11.38
CA GLU A 197 9.40 -1.83 10.01
C GLU A 197 9.46 -3.14 9.20
N THR A 198 9.25 -4.26 9.89
CA THR A 198 9.35 -5.61 9.33
C THR A 198 7.95 -6.16 9.13
N PHE A 199 7.57 -6.35 7.87
CA PHE A 199 6.33 -6.99 7.50
C PHE A 199 6.55 -7.81 6.23
N TYR A 200 6.64 -9.14 6.37
CA TYR A 200 7.00 -10.03 5.27
C TYR A 200 5.97 -11.13 5.07
N PHE A 201 5.68 -11.41 3.82
CA PHE A 201 4.90 -12.56 3.39
C PHE A 201 5.76 -13.54 2.61
N ARG A 202 5.57 -14.84 2.82
CA ARG A 202 6.27 -15.86 2.04
C ARG A 202 5.65 -15.98 0.65
N ILE A 203 6.47 -15.89 -0.39
CA ILE A 203 6.03 -15.94 -1.80
C ILE A 203 5.91 -17.40 -2.24
N ILE A 204 4.73 -17.77 -2.76
CA ILE A 204 4.48 -19.07 -3.38
C ILE A 204 4.79 -19.03 -4.87
N SER A 205 4.27 -18.01 -5.57
CA SER A 205 4.43 -17.86 -7.00
C SER A 205 4.48 -16.38 -7.41
N ILE A 206 5.09 -16.11 -8.57
CA ILE A 206 5.23 -14.77 -9.13
C ILE A 206 4.55 -14.76 -10.49
N GLN A 207 3.62 -13.82 -10.67
CA GLN A 207 2.99 -13.49 -11.95
C GLN A 207 3.43 -12.10 -12.39
N TYR A 208 2.93 -11.67 -13.56
CA TYR A 208 3.32 -10.39 -14.15
C TYR A 208 3.08 -9.21 -13.20
N ASP A 209 1.83 -9.04 -12.74
CA ASP A 209 1.44 -7.98 -11.81
C ASP A 209 1.10 -8.44 -10.39
N PHE A 210 1.04 -9.77 -10.16
CA PHE A 210 0.65 -10.33 -8.87
C PHE A 210 1.76 -11.18 -8.24
N LEU A 211 1.74 -11.23 -6.92
CA LEU A 211 2.45 -12.21 -6.11
C LEU A 211 1.41 -13.05 -5.37
N GLU A 212 1.47 -14.37 -5.51
CA GLU A 212 0.76 -15.26 -4.61
C GLU A 212 1.60 -15.43 -3.34
N VAL A 213 1.02 -15.10 -2.20
CA VAL A 213 1.72 -15.10 -0.91
C VAL A 213 0.92 -15.83 0.16
N VAL A 214 1.63 -16.39 1.14
CA VAL A 214 1.02 -16.94 2.35
C VAL A 214 0.73 -15.80 3.32
N VAL A 215 -0.55 -15.63 3.64
CA VAL A 215 -1.03 -14.57 4.54
C VAL A 215 -1.36 -15.08 5.94
N ASN A 216 -1.45 -16.39 6.11
CA ASN A 216 -1.56 -17.01 7.42
C ASN A 216 -0.69 -18.27 7.48
N GLU A 217 0.43 -18.19 8.21
CA GLU A 217 1.39 -19.27 8.36
C GLU A 217 0.86 -20.43 9.23
N THR A 218 -0.20 -20.22 10.02
CA THR A 218 -0.77 -21.29 10.87
C THR A 218 -1.60 -22.30 10.06
N ASN A 219 -2.25 -21.85 8.98
CA ASN A 219 -3.12 -22.67 8.15
C ASN A 219 -2.72 -22.70 6.66
N ASN A 220 -1.60 -22.06 6.29
CA ASN A 220 -1.11 -21.88 4.92
C ASN A 220 -2.12 -21.20 3.97
N GLN A 221 -3.01 -20.35 4.48
CA GLN A 221 -3.90 -19.55 3.63
C GLN A 221 -3.08 -18.65 2.70
N THR A 222 -3.41 -18.67 1.41
CA THR A 222 -2.79 -17.82 0.39
C THR A 222 -3.75 -16.76 -0.14
N THR A 223 -3.19 -15.70 -0.69
CA THR A 223 -3.90 -14.68 -1.47
C THR A 223 -2.94 -14.06 -2.47
N PHE A 224 -3.47 -13.22 -3.36
CA PHE A 224 -2.65 -12.44 -4.27
C PHE A 224 -2.49 -11.01 -3.76
N ILE A 225 -1.31 -10.43 -3.97
CA ILE A 225 -1.02 -9.01 -3.72
C ILE A 225 -0.39 -8.37 -4.96
N ASP A 226 -0.47 -7.05 -5.05
CA ASP A 226 0.18 -6.27 -6.12
C ASP A 226 1.71 -6.40 -6.01
N ARG A 227 2.33 -6.92 -7.07
CA ARG A 227 3.77 -7.10 -7.18
C ARG A 227 4.51 -5.77 -7.15
N ASN A 228 3.97 -4.74 -7.79
CA ASN A 228 4.62 -3.44 -7.94
C ASN A 228 4.61 -2.62 -6.64
N LYS A 229 3.78 -3.02 -5.67
CA LYS A 229 3.73 -2.41 -4.33
C LYS A 229 4.58 -3.14 -3.29
N SER A 230 5.34 -4.15 -3.70
CA SER A 230 6.13 -4.97 -2.80
C SER A 230 7.57 -5.10 -3.29
N LYS A 231 8.54 -5.00 -2.39
CA LYS A 231 9.90 -5.42 -2.65
C LYS A 231 9.97 -6.94 -2.54
N ILE A 232 10.46 -7.59 -3.59
CA ILE A 232 10.71 -9.03 -3.59
C ILE A 232 12.13 -9.26 -3.08
N LEU A 233 12.28 -10.18 -2.14
CA LEU A 233 13.55 -10.67 -1.63
C LEU A 233 13.60 -12.18 -1.83
N PHE A 234 14.34 -12.66 -2.82
CA PHE A 234 14.51 -14.11 -2.96
C PHE A 234 15.29 -14.67 -1.76
N TYR A 235 15.12 -15.95 -1.45
CA TYR A 235 15.81 -16.55 -0.29
C TYR A 235 17.31 -16.23 -0.20
N PRO A 236 18.11 -16.31 -1.29
CA PRO A 236 19.52 -15.93 -1.22
C PRO A 236 19.77 -14.50 -0.76
N GLU A 237 18.89 -13.56 -1.13
CA GLU A 237 18.99 -12.15 -0.75
C GLU A 237 18.49 -11.95 0.68
N PHE A 238 17.32 -12.51 0.99
CA PHE A 238 16.71 -12.46 2.32
C PHE A 238 17.62 -13.07 3.40
N LEU A 239 18.22 -14.23 3.13
CA LEU A 239 19.11 -14.90 4.09
C LEU A 239 20.41 -14.12 4.33
N LEU A 240 20.74 -13.12 3.52
CA LEU A 240 21.85 -12.21 3.80
C LEU A 240 21.42 -11.00 4.64
N THR A 241 20.11 -10.79 4.84
CA THR A 241 19.58 -9.71 5.70
C THR A 241 19.28 -10.16 7.12
N VAL A 242 19.33 -11.46 7.41
CA VAL A 242 19.07 -12.00 8.75
C VAL A 242 20.30 -11.87 9.65
N ASN A 243 20.09 -11.75 10.96
CA ASN A 243 21.17 -11.65 11.93
C ASN A 243 21.93 -12.97 12.07
N SER A 244 21.18 -14.08 12.17
CA SER A 244 21.74 -15.41 12.32
C SER A 244 20.87 -16.49 11.67
N ILE A 245 21.49 -17.63 11.38
CA ILE A 245 20.83 -18.86 10.96
C ILE A 245 21.25 -20.03 11.83
N GLU A 246 20.39 -21.03 11.93
CA GLU A 246 20.68 -22.27 12.65
C GLU A 246 20.16 -23.47 11.85
N PRO A 247 20.87 -24.61 11.82
CA PRO A 247 20.30 -25.80 11.21
C PRO A 247 19.12 -26.31 12.05
N ILE A 248 18.05 -26.74 11.37
CA ILE A 248 16.91 -27.39 12.04
C ILE A 248 17.36 -28.66 12.78
N ASN A 249 18.30 -29.40 12.19
CA ASN A 249 18.95 -30.55 12.80
C ASN A 249 20.48 -30.37 12.72
N LYS A 250 21.12 -30.12 13.88
CA LYS A 250 22.58 -29.89 13.97
C LYS A 250 23.39 -31.12 13.54
N GLN A 251 22.86 -32.34 13.74
CA GLN A 251 23.52 -33.59 13.40
C GLN A 251 23.49 -33.87 11.89
N ASP A 252 22.40 -33.52 11.22
CA ASP A 252 22.21 -33.83 9.79
C ASP A 252 22.74 -32.73 8.85
N ASN A 253 22.85 -31.49 9.33
CA ASN A 253 23.24 -30.32 8.53
C ASN A 253 24.44 -29.59 9.14
N LEU A 254 25.57 -30.29 9.16
CA LEU A 254 26.85 -29.77 9.66
C LEU A 254 27.41 -28.65 8.77
N VAL A 255 28.12 -27.71 9.39
CA VAL A 255 28.92 -26.70 8.70
C VAL A 255 30.19 -27.34 8.14
N ARG A 256 30.46 -27.13 6.85
CA ARG A 256 31.53 -27.83 6.08
C ARG A 256 32.56 -26.86 5.53
N ILE A 257 33.78 -27.35 5.28
CA ILE A 257 34.86 -26.52 4.72
C ILE A 257 34.61 -26.12 3.25
N LYS A 258 33.77 -26.88 2.51
CA LYS A 258 33.37 -26.60 1.12
C LYS A 258 31.87 -26.87 0.93
N PRO A 259 31.21 -26.26 -0.07
CA PRO A 259 29.78 -26.42 -0.32
C PRO A 259 29.47 -27.75 -1.04
N MET A 260 29.76 -28.87 -0.37
CA MET A 260 29.56 -30.22 -0.89
C MET A 260 29.15 -31.20 0.23
N PRO A 261 28.26 -32.17 -0.02
CA PRO A 261 27.71 -33.03 1.05
C PRO A 261 28.74 -33.95 1.71
N HIS A 262 29.74 -34.41 0.97
CA HIS A 262 30.71 -35.43 1.41
C HIS A 262 32.00 -34.85 2.00
N VAL A 263 32.07 -33.52 2.16
CA VAL A 263 33.27 -32.83 2.63
C VAL A 263 33.27 -32.73 4.16
N SER A 264 34.45 -32.85 4.78
CA SER A 264 34.63 -32.77 6.23
C SER A 264 33.97 -31.52 6.84
N PRO A 265 33.40 -31.66 8.06
CA PRO A 265 32.88 -30.51 8.80
C PRO A 265 34.02 -29.56 9.20
N VAL A 266 33.68 -28.32 9.52
CA VAL A 266 34.60 -27.40 10.17
C VAL A 266 34.86 -27.89 11.59
N ASN A 267 36.12 -27.92 12.01
CA ASN A 267 36.52 -28.25 13.37
C ASN A 267 36.62 -26.98 14.22
N ALA A 268 35.47 -26.35 14.49
CA ALA A 268 35.36 -25.18 15.34
C ALA A 268 34.02 -25.22 16.07
N GLU A 269 34.01 -24.82 17.34
CA GLU A 269 32.79 -24.66 18.13
C GLU A 269 32.11 -23.33 17.80
N TYR A 270 30.78 -23.32 17.79
CA TYR A 270 29.97 -22.15 17.47
C TYR A 270 28.57 -22.25 18.06
N ASP A 271 28.03 -21.10 18.42
CA ASP A 271 26.66 -20.93 18.90
C ASP A 271 25.77 -20.31 17.83
N PHE A 272 26.32 -19.35 17.07
CA PHE A 272 25.59 -18.64 16.02
C PHE A 272 26.30 -18.74 14.67
N LEU A 273 25.50 -18.71 13.60
CA LEU A 273 26.01 -18.64 12.23
C LEU A 273 25.52 -17.35 11.59
N ARG A 274 26.45 -16.48 11.19
CA ARG A 274 26.13 -15.24 10.48
C ARG A 274 26.30 -15.44 8.98
N PRO A 275 25.26 -15.25 8.15
CA PRO A 275 25.38 -15.37 6.70
C PRO A 275 26.33 -14.32 6.09
N ILE A 276 27.22 -14.75 5.20
CA ILE A 276 28.17 -13.87 4.47
C ILE A 276 27.87 -13.89 2.97
N ARG A 277 27.60 -15.07 2.41
CA ARG A 277 27.38 -15.24 0.96
C ARG A 277 26.55 -16.48 0.67
N VAL A 278 25.68 -16.42 -0.32
CA VAL A 278 24.92 -17.58 -0.80
C VAL A 278 25.46 -18.06 -2.14
N LYS A 279 25.56 -19.38 -2.33
CA LYS A 279 25.91 -20.05 -3.58
C LYS A 279 25.02 -21.28 -3.75
N GLN A 280 24.06 -21.20 -4.67
CA GLN A 280 23.05 -22.25 -4.87
C GLN A 280 22.40 -22.60 -3.52
N GLU A 281 22.39 -23.88 -3.12
CA GLU A 281 21.80 -24.37 -1.87
C GLU A 281 22.69 -24.19 -0.64
N TRP A 282 23.82 -23.49 -0.75
CA TRP A 282 24.79 -23.33 0.32
C TRP A 282 24.97 -21.88 0.73
N ILE A 283 25.14 -21.65 2.04
CA ILE A 283 25.47 -20.36 2.62
C ILE A 283 26.86 -20.47 3.24
N TYR A 284 27.72 -19.55 2.86
CA TYR A 284 28.98 -19.30 3.56
C TYR A 284 28.69 -18.43 4.78
N VAL A 285 29.11 -18.91 5.94
CA VAL A 285 28.79 -18.34 7.24
C VAL A 285 30.04 -18.04 8.06
N GLU A 286 29.95 -17.00 8.89
CA GLU A 286 30.84 -16.79 10.02
C GLU A 286 30.34 -17.59 11.22
N LEU A 287 31.24 -18.32 11.86
CA LEU A 287 30.98 -19.08 13.08
C LEU A 287 31.27 -18.16 14.25
N LEU A 288 30.29 -17.95 15.13
CA LEU A 288 30.41 -17.06 16.29
C LEU A 288 30.20 -17.84 17.58
N SER A 289 30.97 -17.54 18.63
CA SER A 289 30.69 -17.97 20.01
C SER A 289 29.50 -17.23 20.63
N ASP A 290 29.10 -17.67 21.82
CA ASP A 290 28.16 -17.02 22.73
C ASP A 290 28.41 -15.52 22.95
N ASP A 291 29.68 -15.09 22.98
CA ASP A 291 30.11 -13.70 23.09
C ASP A 291 30.22 -12.96 21.72
N PHE A 292 29.66 -13.55 20.67
CA PHE A 292 29.66 -13.05 19.29
C PHE A 292 31.05 -12.86 18.66
N LYS A 293 32.10 -13.49 19.20
CA LYS A 293 33.43 -13.44 18.58
C LYS A 293 33.56 -14.43 17.42
N PRO A 294 34.20 -14.03 16.30
CA PRO A 294 34.46 -14.93 15.18
C PRO A 294 35.41 -16.07 15.55
N ASN A 295 34.94 -17.31 15.42
CA ASN A 295 35.67 -18.55 15.70
C ASN A 295 35.96 -19.39 14.44
N GLY A 296 35.55 -18.92 13.27
CA GLY A 296 35.84 -19.58 12.01
C GLY A 296 34.87 -19.21 10.90
N ARG A 297 35.01 -19.89 9.76
CA ARG A 297 34.07 -19.78 8.64
C ARG A 297 33.81 -21.12 7.99
N GLY A 298 32.64 -21.29 7.39
CA GLY A 298 32.27 -22.54 6.73
C GLY A 298 31.03 -22.42 5.86
N TRP A 299 30.59 -23.54 5.31
CA TRP A 299 29.44 -23.65 4.44
C TRP A 299 28.37 -24.52 5.07
N ILE A 300 27.15 -24.02 5.16
CA ILE A 300 25.97 -24.76 5.60
C ILE A 300 24.96 -24.82 4.47
N ARG A 301 24.24 -25.93 4.35
CA ARG A 301 23.19 -26.06 3.33
C ARG A 301 21.92 -25.42 3.87
N TRP A 302 21.28 -24.54 3.11
CA TRP A 302 20.06 -23.84 3.56
C TRP A 302 18.79 -24.41 2.95
N SER A 303 18.89 -25.02 1.77
CA SER A 303 17.78 -25.66 1.09
C SER A 303 18.12 -27.06 0.60
N LYS A 304 17.12 -27.94 0.61
CA LYS A 304 17.20 -29.29 0.04
C LYS A 304 15.80 -29.74 -0.37
N ASP A 305 15.66 -30.27 -1.58
CA ASP A 305 14.41 -30.82 -2.11
C ASP A 305 13.22 -29.84 -2.05
N GLY A 306 13.49 -28.53 -2.20
CA GLY A 306 12.47 -27.46 -2.13
C GLY A 306 12.04 -27.06 -0.70
N TYR A 307 12.77 -27.52 0.32
CA TYR A 307 12.53 -27.22 1.72
C TYR A 307 13.66 -26.42 2.32
N LEU A 308 13.32 -25.52 3.24
CA LEU A 308 14.28 -24.85 4.11
C LEU A 308 14.73 -25.86 5.18
N ILE A 309 16.04 -26.04 5.33
CA ILE A 309 16.64 -26.95 6.32
C ILE A 309 17.41 -26.18 7.42
N ILE A 310 17.15 -24.89 7.49
CA ILE A 310 17.64 -23.96 8.50
C ILE A 310 16.47 -23.16 9.07
N THR A 311 16.63 -22.64 10.27
CA THR A 311 15.86 -21.53 10.82
C THR A 311 16.69 -20.25 10.71
N TYR A 312 16.04 -19.10 10.90
CA TYR A 312 16.69 -17.80 10.86
C TYR A 312 16.16 -16.90 11.97
N SER A 313 16.98 -15.95 12.41
CA SER A 313 16.57 -14.84 13.27
C SER A 313 16.86 -13.51 12.58
N LEU A 314 15.82 -12.66 12.49
CA LEU A 314 15.97 -11.31 11.95
C LEU A 314 16.63 -10.34 12.94
N PHE A 315 16.52 -10.64 14.24
CA PHE A 315 16.97 -9.77 15.32
C PHE A 315 17.96 -10.51 16.23
N SER A 316 18.80 -9.75 16.92
CA SER A 316 19.71 -10.26 17.96
C SER A 316 18.96 -10.66 19.22
#